data_AF-A0A1B9L8X6-F1
#
_entry.id   AF-A0A1B9L8X6-F1
#
_cell.length_a   1.000
_cell.length_b   1.000
_cell.length_c   1.000
_cell.angle_alpha   90.00
_cell.angle_beta   90.00
_cell.angle_gamma   90.00
#
_symmetry.space_group_name_H-M   'P 1'
#
loop_
_entity.id
_entity.type
_entity.pdbx_description
1 polymer ?
#
loop_
_entity_poly.entity_id
_entity_poly.type
_entity_poly.pdbx_seq_one_letter_code
_entity_poly.pdbx_strand_id
1 'polypeptide(L)'
;MKIKNVYHGIFSESLIIYVICCKTYQITIKHKTSNGCQFIIRYGEVDRKSINVKVGDVVKQGTVLAKTGLLLKELKVGEKSVHAIEIKINSKQTKKYKPLLTIDGHVIYMLHLEYYSGENGLDLKNPLTNRANLPYQRRADLLDPLELLKEGYRNSFSSEPQ
;
A
#
# COMPACT_ATOMS: atom_id res chain seq x y z
N MET A 1 4.85 9.46 5.15
CA MET A 1 3.63 10.03 4.55
C MET A 1 2.38 9.39 5.19
N LYS A 2 1.26 10.11 5.34
CA LYS A 2 -0.04 9.52 5.75
C LYS A 2 -0.78 9.04 4.50
N ILE A 3 -1.31 7.82 4.52
CA ILE A 3 -2.18 7.28 3.46
C ILE A 3 -3.61 7.62 3.86
N LYS A 4 -4.29 8.40 3.01
CA LYS A 4 -5.70 8.74 3.17
C LYS A 4 -6.50 8.10 2.05
N ASN A 5 -7.72 7.66 2.33
CA ASN A 5 -8.68 7.38 1.28
C ASN A 5 -9.05 8.70 0.59
N VAL A 6 -8.82 8.85 -0.71
CA VAL A 6 -9.01 10.13 -1.42
C VAL A 6 -10.30 10.20 -2.26
N TYR A 7 -11.17 9.19 -2.18
CA TYR A 7 -12.36 9.10 -3.03
C TYR A 7 -13.67 9.27 -2.27
N HIS A 8 -14.58 10.03 -2.88
CA HIS A 8 -15.89 10.42 -2.34
C HIS A 8 -16.89 9.24 -2.31
N GLY A 9 -17.67 9.13 -1.22
CA GLY A 9 -18.84 8.23 -1.17
C GLY A 9 -18.57 6.73 -0.99
N ILE A 10 -17.34 6.35 -0.65
CA ILE A 10 -16.90 4.96 -0.72
C ILE A 10 -17.23 4.15 0.52
N PHE A 11 -17.81 2.98 0.28
CA PHE A 11 -17.99 1.92 1.28
C PHE A 11 -17.00 0.79 0.99
N SER A 12 -16.13 0.52 1.95
CA SER A 12 -15.16 -0.58 1.92
C SER A 12 -15.77 -1.80 2.60
N GLU A 13 -15.77 -2.96 1.95
CA GLU A 13 -16.34 -4.19 2.53
C GLU A 13 -15.28 -5.22 2.94
N SER A 14 -14.01 -5.05 2.58
CA SER A 14 -12.96 -5.92 3.09
C SER A 14 -11.60 -5.25 3.04
N LEU A 15 -10.79 -5.52 4.06
CA LEU A 15 -9.39 -5.15 4.15
C LEU A 15 -8.59 -6.45 4.12
N ILE A 16 -7.47 -6.47 3.41
CA ILE A 16 -6.53 -7.59 3.51
C ILE A 16 -5.14 -7.03 3.79
N ILE A 17 -4.54 -7.54 4.86
CA ILE A 17 -3.21 -7.17 5.34
C ILE A 17 -2.27 -8.35 5.08
N TYR A 18 -1.50 -8.27 4.00
CA TYR A 18 -0.41 -9.20 3.68
C TYR A 18 0.95 -8.52 3.80
N VAL A 19 1.99 -9.32 4.04
CA VAL A 19 3.40 -8.90 3.93
C VAL A 19 3.77 -8.97 2.46
N ILE A 20 4.06 -7.83 1.82
CA ILE A 20 4.44 -7.81 0.39
C ILE A 20 5.94 -8.09 0.24
N CYS A 21 6.77 -7.28 0.89
CA CYS A 21 8.22 -7.28 0.72
C CYS A 21 8.86 -6.42 1.82
N CYS A 22 10.14 -6.64 2.14
CA CYS A 22 10.95 -5.71 2.95
C CYS A 22 10.34 -5.22 4.28
N LYS A 23 9.57 -6.08 4.98
CA LYS A 23 8.92 -5.82 6.28
C LYS A 23 7.75 -4.82 6.25
N THR A 24 7.19 -4.53 5.08
CA THR A 24 6.00 -3.69 4.95
C THR A 24 4.74 -4.53 4.69
N TYR A 25 3.60 -3.86 4.77
CA TYR A 25 2.27 -4.44 4.68
C TYR A 25 1.46 -3.83 3.53
N GLN A 26 0.27 -4.35 3.29
CA GLN A 26 -0.67 -3.77 2.34
C GLN A 26 -2.05 -3.55 2.95
N ILE A 27 -2.79 -2.64 2.33
CA ILE A 27 -4.20 -2.38 2.57
C ILE A 27 -4.88 -2.46 1.21
N THR A 28 -5.89 -3.32 1.07
CA THR A 28 -6.71 -3.40 -0.14
C THR A 28 -8.11 -2.91 0.20
N ILE A 29 -8.68 -2.05 -0.63
CA ILE A 29 -10.00 -1.46 -0.44
C ILE A 29 -10.82 -1.68 -1.72
N LYS A 30 -12.06 -2.11 -1.55
CA LYS A 30 -13.08 -2.03 -2.61
C LYS A 30 -13.70 -0.64 -2.55
N HIS A 31 -13.64 0.05 -3.66
CA HIS A 31 -14.12 1.40 -3.85
C HIS A 31 -15.50 1.37 -4.52
N LYS A 32 -16.42 2.26 -4.12
CA LYS A 32 -17.71 2.49 -4.78
C LYS A 32 -18.01 3.98 -4.80
N THR A 33 -18.03 4.59 -5.97
CA THR A 33 -18.31 6.02 -6.15
C THR A 33 -19.81 6.30 -6.09
N SER A 34 -20.18 7.58 -5.96
CA SER A 34 -21.57 8.03 -5.92
C SER A 34 -22.37 7.71 -7.18
N ASN A 35 -21.72 7.62 -8.35
CA ASN A 35 -22.35 7.23 -9.61
C ASN A 35 -22.51 5.70 -9.76
N GLY A 36 -22.08 4.92 -8.76
CA GLY A 36 -22.19 3.46 -8.74
C GLY A 36 -20.99 2.71 -9.30
N CYS A 37 -19.99 3.40 -9.88
CA CYS A 37 -18.76 2.76 -10.35
C CYS A 37 -17.99 2.14 -9.17
N GLN A 38 -17.54 0.90 -9.34
CA GLN A 38 -16.82 0.13 -8.34
C GLN A 38 -15.47 -0.32 -8.89
N PHE A 39 -14.46 -0.33 -8.03
CA PHE A 39 -13.09 -0.72 -8.38
C PHE A 39 -12.32 -1.15 -7.14
N ILE A 40 -11.08 -1.61 -7.30
CA ILE A 40 -10.23 -1.99 -6.17
C ILE A 40 -8.95 -1.16 -6.21
N ILE A 41 -8.51 -0.67 -5.05
CA ILE A 41 -7.17 -0.12 -4.86
C ILE A 41 -6.42 -0.96 -3.83
N ARG A 42 -5.17 -1.29 -4.13
CA ARG A 42 -4.21 -1.79 -3.15
C ARG A 42 -3.13 -0.77 -2.90
N TYR A 43 -2.96 -0.42 -1.63
CA TYR A 43 -1.88 0.38 -1.09
C TYR A 43 -0.84 -0.58 -0.51
N GLY A 44 0.32 -0.69 -1.13
CA GLY A 44 1.47 -1.42 -0.60
C GLY A 44 2.37 -0.56 0.30
N GLU A 45 3.43 -1.19 0.81
CA GLU A 45 4.50 -0.51 1.54
C GLU A 45 4.00 0.24 2.78
N VAL A 46 3.07 -0.38 3.50
CA VAL A 46 2.43 0.18 4.69
C VAL A 46 3.17 -0.21 5.96
N ASP A 47 3.30 0.72 6.92
CA ASP A 47 3.78 0.40 8.27
C ASP A 47 2.67 -0.28 9.08
N ARG A 48 2.90 -1.51 9.53
CA ARG A 48 1.93 -2.30 10.31
C ARG A 48 1.41 -1.58 11.54
N LYS A 49 2.30 -0.94 12.30
CA LYS A 49 1.93 -0.35 13.60
C LYS A 49 1.04 0.88 13.42
N SER A 50 1.02 1.46 12.23
CA SER A 50 0.23 2.62 11.89
C SER A 50 -1.13 2.30 11.29
N ILE A 51 -1.45 1.03 11.03
CA ILE A 51 -2.74 0.63 10.43
C ILE A 51 -3.86 0.89 11.44
N ASN A 52 -4.79 1.78 11.06
CA ASN A 52 -5.89 2.23 11.92
C ASN A 52 -7.25 1.63 11.52
N VAL A 53 -7.26 0.68 10.60
CA VAL A 53 -8.46 0.06 10.01
C VAL A 53 -8.39 -1.45 10.09
N LYS A 54 -9.55 -2.11 10.06
CA LYS A 54 -9.72 -3.56 10.15
C LYS A 54 -10.53 -4.10 8.97
N VAL A 55 -10.48 -5.42 8.81
CA VAL A 55 -11.27 -6.13 7.80
C VAL A 55 -12.77 -5.93 8.06
N GLY A 56 -13.48 -5.50 7.03
CA GLY A 56 -14.90 -5.19 7.09
C GLY A 56 -15.20 -3.72 7.43
N ASP A 57 -14.19 -2.92 7.80
CA ASP A 57 -14.41 -1.50 8.05
C ASP A 57 -14.81 -0.76 6.77
N VAL A 58 -15.86 0.04 6.91
CA VAL A 58 -16.28 1.05 5.94
C VAL A 58 -15.47 2.33 6.17
N VAL A 59 -14.75 2.80 5.15
CA VAL A 59 -13.89 4.00 5.24
C VAL A 59 -14.30 5.06 4.24
N LYS A 60 -14.37 6.32 4.68
CA LYS A 60 -14.78 7.47 3.85
C LYS A 60 -13.58 8.23 3.31
N GLN A 61 -13.81 9.14 2.37
CA GLN A 61 -12.80 10.11 1.93
C GLN A 61 -12.20 10.83 3.14
N GLY A 62 -10.88 11.05 3.12
CA GLY A 62 -10.13 11.69 4.18
C GLY A 62 -9.73 10.76 5.33
N THR A 63 -10.33 9.57 5.46
CA THR A 63 -9.97 8.60 6.50
C THR A 63 -8.49 8.24 6.38
N VAL A 64 -7.74 8.44 7.46
CA VAL A 64 -6.33 8.02 7.55
C VAL A 64 -6.29 6.51 7.75
N LEU A 65 -5.79 5.80 6.73
CA LEU A 65 -5.72 4.34 6.73
C LEU A 65 -4.48 3.86 7.50
N ALA A 66 -3.33 4.46 7.18
CA ALA A 66 -2.04 4.12 7.76
C ALA A 66 -0.96 5.17 7.40
N LYS A 67 0.29 4.88 7.72
CA LYS A 67 1.49 5.55 7.22
C LYS A 67 2.27 4.62 6.29
N THR A 68 3.00 5.20 5.35
CA THR A 68 4.00 4.47 4.56
C THR A 68 5.08 3.89 5.47
N GLY A 69 5.40 2.63 5.27
CA GLY A 69 6.44 1.89 5.98
C GLY A 69 7.81 2.07 5.37
N LEU A 70 8.82 1.91 6.22
CA LEU A 70 10.21 1.89 5.80
C LEU A 70 10.53 0.54 5.17
N LEU A 71 11.06 0.56 3.95
CA LEU A 71 11.56 -0.64 3.29
C LEU A 71 12.89 -1.04 3.92
N LEU A 72 12.95 -2.27 4.44
CA LEU A 72 14.10 -2.77 5.17
C LEU A 72 14.74 -3.97 4.51
N LYS A 73 16.08 -3.95 4.50
CA LYS A 73 16.93 -5.08 4.12
C LYS A 73 17.74 -5.54 5.32
N GLU A 74 17.80 -6.85 5.53
CA GLU A 74 18.63 -7.42 6.60
C GLU A 74 20.10 -7.15 6.31
N LEU A 75 20.84 -6.71 7.33
CA LEU A 75 22.27 -6.51 7.25
C LEU A 75 22.98 -7.87 7.35
N LYS A 76 23.92 -8.12 6.44
CA LYS A 76 24.77 -9.30 6.54
C LYS A 76 25.80 -9.12 7.65
N VAL A 77 26.31 -10.23 8.17
CA VAL A 77 27.38 -10.21 9.18
C VAL A 77 28.59 -9.45 8.62
N GLY A 78 29.08 -8.46 9.37
CA GLY A 78 30.20 -7.60 8.97
C GLY A 78 29.82 -6.39 8.11
N GLU A 79 28.59 -6.30 7.62
CA GLU A 79 28.12 -5.15 6.83
C GLU A 79 27.84 -3.95 7.74
N LYS A 80 28.50 -2.82 7.48
CA LYS A 80 28.28 -1.57 8.20
C LYS A 80 27.24 -0.72 7.48
N SER A 81 26.34 -0.11 8.23
CA SER A 81 25.39 0.89 7.70
C SER A 81 25.22 2.02 8.70
N VAL A 82 25.22 3.25 8.19
CA VAL A 82 25.00 4.47 8.97
C VAL A 82 23.59 4.50 9.57
N HIS A 83 22.63 3.84 8.91
CA HIS A 83 21.22 3.79 9.31
C HIS A 83 20.81 2.39 9.77
N ALA A 84 21.67 1.71 10.51
CA ALA A 84 21.35 0.39 11.05
C ALA A 84 20.27 0.51 12.14
N ILE A 85 19.22 -0.30 12.04
CA ILE A 85 18.17 -0.44 13.05
C ILE A 85 18.11 -1.88 13.55
N GLU A 86 17.94 -2.05 14.85
CA GLU A 86 17.80 -3.36 15.48
C GLU A 86 16.33 -3.70 15.69
N ILE A 87 15.90 -4.84 15.16
CA ILE A 87 14.55 -5.36 15.34
C ILE A 87 14.64 -6.62 16.20
N LYS A 88 13.93 -6.61 17.35
CA LYS A 88 13.71 -7.80 18.18
C LYS A 88 12.77 -8.75 17.43
N ILE A 89 13.26 -9.95 17.14
CA ILE A 89 12.47 -11.02 16.53
C ILE A 89 11.73 -11.79 17.63
N ASN A 90 12.40 -12.02 18.75
CA ASN A 90 11.84 -12.63 19.95
C ASN A 90 12.66 -12.20 21.19
N SER A 91 12.33 -12.76 22.36
CA SER A 91 12.96 -12.40 23.65
C SER A 91 14.47 -12.63 23.69
N LYS A 92 15.02 -13.45 22.78
CA LYS A 92 16.44 -13.87 22.77
C LYS A 92 17.21 -13.43 21.51
N GLN A 93 16.53 -12.91 20.49
CA GLN A 93 17.14 -12.64 19.18
C GLN A 93 16.79 -11.25 18.64
N THR A 94 17.82 -10.48 18.34
CA THR A 94 17.77 -9.23 17.57
C THR A 94 18.44 -9.43 16.22
N LYS A 95 17.88 -8.81 15.19
CA LYS A 95 18.47 -8.74 13.85
C LYS A 95 18.67 -7.28 13.46
N LYS A 96 19.76 -7.00 12.75
CA LYS A 96 20.08 -5.67 12.22
C LYS A 96 19.53 -5.54 10.81
N TYR A 97 18.91 -4.41 10.54
CA TYR A 97 18.37 -4.03 9.25
C TYR A 97 18.90 -2.65 8.86
N LYS A 98 18.88 -2.34 7.57
CA LYS A 98 19.10 -1.00 7.04
C LYS A 98 17.96 -0.61 6.10
N PRO A 99 17.73 0.69 5.87
CA PRO A 99 16.91 1.15 4.76
C PRO A 99 17.32 0.48 3.45
N LEU A 100 16.33 0.04 2.67
CA LEU A 100 16.56 -0.56 1.37
C LEU A 100 17.15 0.45 0.38
N LEU A 101 16.67 1.70 0.45
CA LEU A 101 17.06 2.79 -0.43
C LEU A 101 17.37 4.06 0.37
N THR A 102 18.51 4.67 0.03
CA THR A 102 18.93 5.97 0.54
C THR A 102 19.52 6.74 -0.63
N ILE A 103 19.07 7.97 -0.84
CA ILE A 103 19.56 8.86 -1.90
C ILE A 103 20.06 10.12 -1.20
N ASP A 104 21.32 10.49 -1.43
CA ASP A 104 21.96 11.67 -0.81
C ASP A 104 21.77 11.74 0.72
N GLY A 105 21.94 10.61 1.40
CA GLY A 105 21.76 10.50 2.86
C GLY A 105 20.31 10.48 3.34
N HIS A 106 19.33 10.67 2.46
CA HIS A 106 17.91 10.66 2.80
C HIS A 106 17.32 9.26 2.63
N VAL A 107 16.65 8.78 3.67
CA VAL A 107 15.92 7.51 3.63
C VAL A 107 14.66 7.66 2.79
N ILE A 108 14.54 6.84 1.74
CA ILE A 108 13.42 6.90 0.82
C ILE A 108 12.29 5.99 1.28
N TYR A 109 11.08 6.56 1.32
CA TYR A 109 9.83 5.84 1.52
C TYR A 109 9.13 5.72 0.18
N MET A 110 8.47 4.59 -0.05
CA MET A 110 7.68 4.36 -1.25
C MET A 110 6.23 4.03 -0.87
N LEU A 111 5.32 4.36 -1.77
CA LEU A 111 3.96 3.86 -1.77
C LEU A 111 3.78 3.08 -3.07
N HIS A 112 3.57 1.77 -2.99
CA HIS A 112 3.09 1.01 -4.14
C HIS A 112 1.59 1.17 -4.22
N LEU A 113 1.09 1.38 -5.43
CA LEU A 113 -0.32 1.56 -5.69
C LEU A 113 -0.72 0.69 -6.87
N GLU A 114 -1.75 -0.13 -6.68
CA GLU A 114 -2.36 -0.91 -7.74
C GLU A 114 -3.83 -0.54 -7.84
N TYR A 115 -4.30 -0.30 -9.06
CA TYR A 115 -5.68 0.02 -9.38
C TYR A 115 -6.25 -1.06 -10.30
N TYR A 116 -7.38 -1.66 -9.90
CA TYR A 116 -8.06 -2.70 -10.67
C TYR A 116 -9.46 -2.25 -11.03
N SER A 117 -9.83 -2.40 -12.32
CA SER A 117 -11.15 -2.02 -12.83
C SER A 117 -12.29 -2.85 -12.21
N GLY A 118 -12.00 -4.09 -11.79
CA GLY A 118 -13.00 -5.02 -11.28
C GLY A 118 -13.57 -5.96 -12.34
N GLU A 119 -13.09 -5.90 -13.59
CA GLU A 119 -13.51 -6.82 -14.66
C GLU A 119 -13.23 -8.29 -14.31
N ASN A 120 -12.19 -8.56 -13.50
CA ASN A 120 -11.90 -9.89 -12.96
C ASN A 120 -12.59 -10.16 -11.60
N GLY A 121 -13.63 -9.40 -11.28
CA GLY A 121 -14.43 -9.52 -10.06
C GLY A 121 -13.95 -8.62 -8.90
N LEU A 122 -14.91 -8.26 -8.04
CA LEU A 122 -14.74 -7.32 -6.93
C LEU A 122 -14.63 -7.99 -5.55
N ASP A 123 -14.75 -9.32 -5.47
CA ASP A 123 -14.55 -10.05 -4.21
C ASP A 123 -13.07 -10.02 -3.82
N LEU A 124 -12.77 -9.35 -2.71
CA LEU A 124 -11.41 -9.20 -2.21
C LEU A 124 -10.82 -10.51 -1.67
N LYS A 125 -11.65 -11.54 -1.42
CA LYS A 125 -11.17 -12.89 -1.11
C LYS A 125 -10.44 -13.53 -2.30
N ASN A 126 -10.75 -13.08 -3.52
CA ASN A 126 -10.04 -13.54 -4.71
C ASN A 126 -8.64 -12.91 -4.75
N PRO A 127 -7.58 -13.70 -5.00
CA PRO A 127 -6.22 -13.16 -5.09
C PRO A 127 -6.10 -12.10 -6.19
N LEU A 128 -5.54 -10.92 -5.86
CA LEU A 128 -5.22 -9.93 -6.92
C LEU A 128 -3.87 -10.21 -7.63
N THR A 129 -3.15 -11.21 -7.16
CA THR A 129 -1.92 -11.71 -7.78
C THR A 129 -2.25 -13.00 -8.52
N ASN A 130 -2.06 -13.00 -9.84
CA ASN A 130 -2.21 -14.18 -10.67
C ASN A 130 -0.83 -14.76 -11.03
N ARG A 131 -0.42 -15.82 -10.34
CA ARG A 131 0.92 -16.42 -10.50
C ARG A 131 1.20 -17.01 -11.88
N ALA A 132 0.15 -17.33 -12.65
CA ALA A 132 0.29 -17.81 -14.02
C ALA A 132 0.66 -16.69 -15.01
N ASN A 133 0.36 -15.43 -14.69
CA ASN A 133 0.62 -14.28 -15.56
C ASN A 133 2.06 -13.78 -15.41
N LEU A 134 3.03 -14.56 -15.85
CA LEU A 134 4.44 -14.17 -15.84
C LEU A 134 4.71 -12.98 -16.80
N PRO A 135 5.72 -12.15 -16.53
CA PRO A 135 6.63 -12.23 -15.37
C PRO A 135 6.08 -11.53 -14.11
N TYR A 136 5.07 -10.66 -14.24
CA TYR A 136 4.66 -9.74 -13.18
C TYR A 136 3.57 -10.27 -12.24
N GLN A 137 2.97 -11.40 -12.59
CA GLN A 137 1.95 -12.11 -11.82
C GLN A 137 0.73 -11.27 -11.44
N ARG A 138 0.29 -10.40 -12.36
CA ARG A 138 -0.81 -9.45 -12.13
C ARG A 138 -2.11 -9.91 -12.77
N ARG A 139 -3.25 -9.50 -12.20
CA ARG A 139 -4.55 -9.66 -12.87
C ARG A 139 -4.58 -8.85 -14.18
N ALA A 140 -5.41 -9.31 -15.13
CA ALA A 140 -5.58 -8.67 -16.42
C ALA A 140 -6.27 -7.30 -16.32
N ASP A 141 -7.06 -7.09 -15.27
CA ASP A 141 -7.82 -5.86 -15.04
C ASP A 141 -7.06 -4.82 -14.20
N LEU A 142 -5.74 -5.00 -14.02
CA LEU A 142 -4.88 -3.95 -13.46
C LEU A 142 -4.72 -2.84 -14.51
N LEU A 143 -5.02 -1.61 -14.12
CA LEU A 143 -4.93 -0.43 -14.97
C LEU A 143 -3.91 0.57 -14.44
N ASP A 144 -3.52 1.52 -15.29
CA ASP A 144 -2.70 2.66 -14.90
C ASP A 144 -3.50 3.55 -13.92
N PRO A 145 -2.99 3.78 -12.68
CA PRO A 145 -3.69 4.59 -11.69
C PRO A 145 -3.57 6.10 -11.95
N LEU A 146 -2.82 6.56 -12.95
CA LEU A 146 -2.51 7.99 -13.12
C LEU A 146 -3.77 8.85 -13.26
N GLU A 147 -4.73 8.44 -14.09
CA GLU A 147 -5.97 9.21 -14.26
C GLU A 147 -6.81 9.23 -12.99
N LEU A 148 -6.85 8.10 -12.28
CA LEU A 148 -7.53 7.96 -11.00
C LEU A 148 -6.88 8.84 -9.91
N LEU A 149 -5.56 8.98 -9.93
CA LEU A 149 -4.80 9.85 -9.02
C LEU A 149 -5.01 11.33 -9.35
N LYS A 150 -5.01 11.70 -10.62
CA LYS A 150 -5.34 13.06 -11.07
C LYS A 150 -6.74 13.45 -10.63
N GLU A 151 -7.72 12.55 -10.79
CA GLU A 151 -9.08 12.77 -10.30
C GLU A 151 -9.11 12.95 -8.78
N GLY A 152 -8.46 12.05 -8.02
CA GLY A 152 -8.36 12.17 -6.56
C GLY A 152 -7.69 13.47 -6.10
N TYR A 153 -6.69 13.95 -6.83
CA TYR A 153 -6.03 15.23 -6.58
C TYR A 153 -7.00 16.40 -6.80
N ARG A 154 -7.66 16.47 -7.96
CA ARG A 154 -8.68 17.50 -8.25
C ARG A 154 -9.80 17.51 -7.22
N ASN A 155 -10.29 16.33 -6.83
CA ASN A 155 -11.35 16.19 -5.83
C ASN A 155 -10.91 16.64 -4.43
N SER A 156 -9.61 16.64 -4.13
CA SER A 156 -9.07 17.00 -2.81
C SER A 156 -8.61 18.45 -2.72
N PHE A 157 -8.07 19.00 -3.82
CA PHE A 157 -7.42 20.32 -3.83
C PHE A 157 -8.11 21.34 -4.74
N SER A 158 -9.10 20.93 -5.51
CA SER A 158 -9.82 21.79 -6.48
C SER A 158 -8.88 22.45 -7.50
N SER A 159 -7.76 21.81 -7.84
CA SER A 159 -6.77 22.27 -8.82
C SER A 159 -6.18 21.10 -9.61
N GLU A 160 -5.53 21.38 -10.74
CA GLU A 160 -4.74 20.36 -11.45
C GLU A 160 -3.46 20.02 -10.67
N PRO A 161 -2.99 18.77 -10.74
CA PRO A 161 -1.70 18.39 -10.17
C PRO A 161 -0.54 19.10 -10.90
N GLN A 162 0.40 19.64 -10.12
CA GLN A 162 1.63 20.27 -10.59
C GLN A 162 2.68 19.26 -11.01
#